data_AF-A0A0U2WUW1-F1
#
_entry.id   AF-A0A0U2WUW1-F1
#
_cell.length_a   1.000
_cell.length_b   1.000
_cell.length_c   1.000
_cell.angle_alpha   90.00
_cell.angle_beta   90.00
_cell.angle_gamma   90.00
#
_symmetry.space_group_name_H-M   'P 1'
#
loop_
_entity.id
_entity.type
_entity.pdbx_description
1 polymer ?
#
loop_
_entity_poly.entity_id
_entity_poly.type
_entity_poly.pdbx_seq_one_letter_code
_entity_poly.pdbx_strand_id
1 'polypeptide(L)'
;MYYHMDDRDVEQVIRYPHSLIASDSLHCETGKPHPRLYGIFPRLFAEYVRKRRLLGLEEAVRKVTSFPAAGSMLRAARSIEPA
;
A
#
# COMPACT_ATOMS: atom_id res chain seq x y z
N MET A 1 -20.82 0.99 6.98
CA MET A 1 -19.42 1.40 6.73
C MET A 1 -19.49 2.82 6.22
N TYR A 2 -18.95 3.78 6.96
CA TYR A 2 -18.98 5.20 6.58
C TYR A 2 -17.61 5.56 6.01
N TYR A 3 -17.57 6.14 4.82
CA TYR A 3 -16.34 6.58 4.17
C TYR A 3 -16.22 8.08 4.36
N HIS A 4 -15.19 8.51 5.07
CA HIS A 4 -14.88 9.94 5.27
C HIS A 4 -14.02 10.53 4.15
N MET A 5 -13.55 9.71 3.20
CA MET A 5 -12.66 10.11 2.12
C MET A 5 -13.29 9.76 0.77
N ASP A 6 -13.08 10.63 -0.22
CA ASP A 6 -13.43 10.38 -1.62
C ASP A 6 -12.38 9.46 -2.25
N ASP A 7 -12.83 8.51 -3.07
CA ASP A 7 -11.92 7.57 -3.74
C ASP A 7 -10.92 8.29 -4.67
N ARG A 8 -11.30 9.45 -5.23
CA ARG A 8 -10.40 10.25 -6.08
C ARG A 8 -9.22 10.82 -5.30
N ASP A 9 -9.44 11.23 -4.05
CA ASP A 9 -8.35 11.71 -3.19
C ASP A 9 -7.39 10.57 -2.86
N VAL A 10 -7.94 9.38 -2.57
CA VAL A 10 -7.15 8.16 -2.33
C VAL A 10 -6.31 7.81 -3.55
N GLU A 11 -6.88 7.87 -4.75
CA GLU A 11 -6.17 7.61 -6.00
C GLU A 11 -5.05 8.61 -6.28
N GLN A 12 -5.28 9.89 -5.99
CA GLN A 12 -4.26 10.93 -6.10
C GLN A 12 -3.08 10.62 -5.18
N VAL A 13 -3.35 10.26 -3.92
CA VAL A 13 -2.30 9.88 -2.97
C VAL A 13 -1.58 8.61 -3.42
N ILE A 14 -2.30 7.60 -3.94
CA ILE A 14 -1.69 6.37 -4.45
C ILE A 14 -0.72 6.65 -5.61
N ARG A 15 -1.11 7.53 -6.55
CA ARG A 15 -0.27 7.94 -7.70
C ARG A 15 0.93 8.80 -7.32
N TYR A 16 0.89 9.47 -6.17
CA TYR A 16 1.97 10.38 -5.78
C TYR A 16 3.30 9.62 -5.63
N PRO A 17 4.39 9.96 -6.36
CA PRO A 17 5.61 9.14 -6.39
C PRO A 17 6.28 8.92 -5.03
N HIS A 18 6.06 9.83 -4.08
CA HIS A 18 6.63 9.78 -2.73
C HIS A 18 5.65 9.30 -1.66
N SER A 19 4.49 8.75 -2.03
CA SER A 19 3.63 8.04 -1.09
C SER A 19 4.05 6.58 -0.94
N LEU A 20 3.88 6.04 0.27
CA LEU A 20 3.99 4.62 0.58
C LEU A 20 2.60 4.04 0.88
N ILE A 21 2.47 2.72 0.75
CA ILE A 21 1.23 2.02 1.11
C ILE A 21 1.46 1.28 2.43
N ALA A 22 0.68 1.64 3.44
CA ALA A 22 0.68 0.99 4.75
C ALA A 22 -0.74 0.59 5.15
N SER A 23 -0.87 -0.48 5.93
CA SER A 23 -2.18 -0.96 6.36
C SER A 23 -2.83 -0.03 7.39
N ASP A 24 -2.04 0.67 8.22
CA ASP A 24 -2.49 1.50 9.34
C ASP A 24 -3.56 0.79 10.20
N SER A 25 -3.40 -0.51 10.40
CA SER A 25 -4.49 -1.33 10.91
C SER A 25 -4.50 -1.40 12.43
N LEU A 26 -5.70 -1.31 13.00
CA LEU A 26 -5.92 -1.54 14.41
C LEU A 26 -6.44 -2.97 14.60
N HIS A 27 -5.79 -3.70 15.50
CA HIS A 27 -6.27 -5.00 15.92
C HIS A 27 -7.63 -4.82 16.61
N CYS A 28 -8.56 -5.72 16.32
CA CYS A 28 -9.92 -5.65 16.83
C CYS A 28 -10.20 -6.88 17.67
N GLU A 29 -10.35 -6.69 18.98
CA GLU A 29 -10.71 -7.78 19.91
C GLU A 29 -12.17 -8.22 19.72
N THR A 30 -13.03 -7.35 19.21
CA THR A 30 -14.48 -7.57 19.02
C THR A 30 -14.85 -8.30 17.72
N GLY A 31 -13.87 -8.87 17.01
CA GLY A 31 -14.10 -9.82 15.91
C GLY A 31 -14.51 -9.24 14.55
N LYS A 32 -14.57 -7.90 14.40
CA LYS A 32 -14.86 -7.23 13.12
C LYS A 32 -13.80 -6.16 12.79
N PRO A 33 -12.55 -6.56 12.51
CA PRO A 33 -11.51 -5.61 12.15
C PRO A 33 -11.81 -4.90 10.83
N HIS A 34 -11.25 -3.69 10.66
CA HIS A 34 -11.36 -2.99 9.39
C HIS A 34 -10.73 -3.83 8.26
N PRO A 35 -11.34 -3.93 7.06
CA PRO A 35 -10.83 -4.78 5.97
C PRO A 35 -9.38 -4.51 5.55
N ARG A 36 -8.88 -3.30 5.84
CA ARG A 36 -7.48 -2.91 5.58
C ARG A 36 -6.44 -3.73 6.37
N LEU A 37 -6.84 -4.35 7.48
CA LEU A 37 -5.98 -5.20 8.31
C LEU A 37 -5.36 -6.35 7.52
N TYR A 38 -6.17 -7.02 6.70
CA TYR A 38 -5.72 -8.17 5.94
C TYR A 38 -5.70 -7.92 4.42
N GLY A 39 -6.40 -6.89 3.95
CA GLY A 39 -6.67 -6.69 2.53
C GLY A 39 -5.78 -5.70 1.81
N ILE A 40 -4.90 -4.93 2.50
CA ILE A 40 -4.24 -3.78 1.86
C ILE A 40 -3.38 -4.17 0.65
N PHE A 41 -2.50 -5.18 0.79
CA PHE A 41 -1.59 -5.58 -0.29
C PHE A 41 -2.30 -6.33 -1.42
N PRO A 42 -3.19 -7.31 -1.14
CA PRO A 42 -3.98 -7.93 -2.21
C PRO A 42 -4.81 -6.91 -2.99
N ARG A 43 -5.41 -5.93 -2.28
CA ARG A 43 -6.19 -4.86 -2.92
C ARG A 43 -5.31 -3.94 -3.77
N LEU A 44 -4.09 -3.62 -3.31
CA LEU A 44 -3.12 -2.83 -4.10
C LEU A 44 -2.90 -3.44 -5.48
N PHE A 45 -2.53 -4.72 -5.54
CA PHE A 45 -2.21 -5.39 -6.81
C PHE A 45 -3.47 -5.73 -7.64
N ALA A 46 -4.56 -6.17 -7.00
CA ALA A 46 -5.76 -6.55 -7.72
C ALA A 46 -6.52 -5.35 -8.28
N GLU A 47 -6.70 -4.30 -7.47
CA GLU A 47 -7.52 -3.14 -7.82
C GLU A 47 -6.69 -2.07 -8.53
N TYR A 48 -5.61 -1.58 -7.88
CA TYR A 48 -4.89 -0.41 -8.37
C TYR A 48 -3.84 -0.72 -9.44
N VAL A 49 -3.31 -1.95 -9.51
CA VAL A 49 -2.42 -2.38 -10.60
C VAL A 49 -3.21 -3.05 -11.73
N ARG A 50 -3.87 -4.18 -11.46
CA ARG A 50 -4.46 -5.00 -12.54
C ARG A 50 -5.73 -4.42 -13.15
N LYS A 51 -6.73 -4.09 -12.33
CA LYS A 51 -8.04 -3.63 -12.83
C LYS A 51 -7.99 -2.19 -13.31
N ARG A 52 -7.56 -1.28 -12.43
CA ARG A 52 -7.65 0.16 -12.67
C ARG A 52 -6.40 0.75 -13.32
N ARG A 53 -5.28 0.01 -13.32
CA ARG A 53 -4.01 0.42 -13.93
C ARG A 53 -3.54 1.82 -13.50
N LEU A 54 -3.72 2.15 -12.22
CA LEU A 54 -3.22 3.40 -11.64
C LEU A 54 -1.71 3.38 -11.40
N LEU A 55 -1.15 2.19 -11.14
CA LEU A 55 0.26 1.97 -10.92
C LEU A 55 0.77 0.87 -11.83
N GLY A 56 2.04 0.98 -12.25
CA GLY A 56 2.79 -0.17 -12.76
C GLY A 56 3.07 -1.18 -11.65
N LEU A 57 3.36 -2.43 -12.03
CA LEU A 57 3.68 -3.49 -11.06
C LEU A 57 4.94 -3.13 -10.26
N GLU A 58 5.99 -2.68 -10.96
CA GLU A 58 7.27 -2.29 -10.38
C GLU A 58 7.10 -1.11 -9.41
N GLU A 59 6.27 -0.13 -9.76
CA GLU A 59 5.99 1.01 -8.88
C GLU A 59 5.22 0.57 -7.63
N ALA A 60 4.22 -0.29 -7.77
CA ALA A 60 3.47 -0.83 -6.64
C ALA A 60 4.38 -1.64 -5.71
N VAL A 61 5.28 -2.47 -6.25
CA VAL A 61 6.30 -3.19 -5.46
C VAL A 61 7.22 -2.21 -4.75
N ARG A 62 7.79 -1.23 -5.47
CA ARG A 62 8.68 -0.20 -4.89
C ARG A 62 8.04 0.50 -3.69
N LYS A 63 6.77 0.90 -3.82
CA LYS A 63 6.01 1.61 -2.77
C LYS A 63 5.80 0.80 -1.49
N VAL A 64 5.92 -0.53 -1.52
CA VAL A 64 5.76 -1.42 -0.36
C VAL A 64 7.03 -2.15 0.06
N THR A 65 8.15 -1.99 -0.67
CA THR A 65 9.43 -2.65 -0.37
C THR A 65 10.59 -1.66 -0.27
N SER A 66 11.20 -1.28 -1.40
CA SER A 66 12.44 -0.51 -1.44
C SER A 66 12.25 0.95 -1.01
N PHE A 67 11.08 1.54 -1.25
CA PHE A 67 10.81 2.92 -0.84
C PHE A 67 10.77 3.10 0.69
N PRO A 68 10.00 2.31 1.47
CA PRO A 68 10.07 2.38 2.92
C PRO A 68 11.42 1.90 3.48
N ALA A 69 12.14 1.01 2.79
CA ALA A 69 13.48 0.56 3.17
C ALA A 69 14.56 1.65 3.01
N ALA A 70 14.45 2.50 1.99
CA ALA A 70 15.35 3.61 1.74
C ALA A 70 15.18 4.76 2.75
N GLY A 71 14.02 4.87 3.39
CA GLY A 71 13.79 5.80 4.50
C GLY A 71 14.39 5.31 5.82
N SER A 72 14.35 6.14 6.86
CA SER A 72 14.78 5.74 8.22
C SER A 72 13.90 4.66 8.87
N MET A 73 12.81 4.25 8.22
CA MET A 73 11.82 3.32 8.76
C MET A 73 12.28 1.86 8.80
N LEU A 74 13.12 1.39 7.87
CA LEU A 74 13.48 -0.03 7.81
C LEU A 74 14.90 -0.29 7.27
N ARG A 75 15.92 -0.19 8.14
CA ARG A 75 17.32 -0.51 7.79
C ARG A 75 17.58 -1.99 7.41
N ALA A 76 16.59 -2.87 7.57
CA ALA A 76 16.73 -4.32 7.37
C ALA A 76 15.94 -4.89 6.18
N ALA A 77 15.07 -4.11 5.51
CA ALA A 77 14.44 -4.57 4.27
C ALA A 77 15.45 -4.46 3.12
N ARG A 78 15.87 -5.59 2.57
CA ARG A 78 16.80 -5.62 1.44
C ARG A 78 16.06 -5.43 0.12
N SER A 79 16.60 -4.55 -0.72
CA SER A 79 16.34 -4.59 -2.16
C SER A 79 16.92 -5.88 -2.73
N ILE A 80 16.21 -6.51 -3.68
CA ILE A 80 16.77 -7.63 -4.45
C ILE A 80 17.66 -7.01 -5.53
N GLU A 81 18.96 -7.11 -5.35
CA GLU A 81 19.97 -6.71 -6.33
C GLU A 81 20.25 -7.89 -7.29
N PRO A 82 20.48 -7.65 -8.59
CA PRO A 82 20.93 -8.70 -9.50
C PRO A 82 22.31 -9.24 -9.08
N ALA A 83 22.52 -10.54 -9.32
CA ALA A 83 23.75 -11.27 -8.95
C ALA A 83 24.97 -10.88 -9.80
#